data_AF-A0A7K2VTH0-F1
#
_entry.id   AF-A0A7K2VTH0-F1
#
_cell.length_a   1.000
_cell.length_b   1.000
_cell.length_c   1.000
_cell.angle_alpha   90.00
_cell.angle_beta   90.00
_cell.angle_gamma   90.00
#
_symmetry.space_group_name_H-M   'P 1'
#
loop_
_entity.id
_entity.type
_entity.pdbx_description
1 polymer ?
#
loop_
_entity_poly.entity_id
_entity_poly.type
_entity_poly.pdbx_seq_one_letter_code
_entity_poly.pdbx_strand_id
1 'polypeptide(L)'
;METTTRACARIVLSATDIDRWPDASDIRTSTAAKCQSRSLTVYFPPMDRAVPVCRHLSGLWLQGQGLANRDVCYTTLLVATELATNAIVHSDSTVIVASLRRNRTHLRIQVRDQGRTATEKHWHKVSGFGRGLGIIAGCTREFGTHVDDDGARTIWATVALAAD
;
A
#
# COMPACT_ATOMS: atom_id res chain seq x y z
N MET A 1 1.22 -30.98 7.36
CA MET A 1 0.80 -29.57 7.51
C MET A 1 1.69 -28.74 6.61
N GLU A 2 1.42 -28.74 5.31
CA GLU A 2 2.20 -27.98 4.33
C GLU A 2 1.91 -26.49 4.53
N THR A 3 2.90 -25.76 5.01
CA THR A 3 2.98 -24.31 4.83
C THR A 3 3.10 -24.05 3.32
N THR A 4 1.96 -23.95 2.65
CA THR A 4 1.90 -23.42 1.29
C THR A 4 2.44 -22.00 1.35
N THR A 5 3.70 -21.81 0.93
CA THR A 5 4.29 -20.50 0.72
C THR A 5 3.34 -19.74 -0.22
N ARG A 6 2.50 -18.88 0.35
CA ARG A 6 1.58 -18.06 -0.46
C ARG A 6 2.46 -17.23 -1.37
N ALA A 7 2.33 -17.46 -2.69
CA ALA A 7 3.05 -16.68 -3.69
C ALA A 7 2.86 -15.19 -3.39
N CYS A 8 3.97 -14.51 -3.14
CA CYS A 8 4.03 -13.09 -2.80
C CYS A 8 4.85 -12.39 -3.87
N ALA A 9 4.24 -11.44 -4.57
CA ALA A 9 4.92 -10.61 -5.54
C ALA A 9 5.69 -9.52 -4.79
N ARG A 10 7.02 -9.66 -4.68
CA ARG A 10 7.89 -8.62 -4.12
C ARG A 10 8.52 -7.78 -5.24
N ILE A 11 8.48 -6.46 -5.06
CA ILE A 11 9.10 -5.45 -5.91
C ILE A 11 9.89 -4.49 -5.01
N VAL A 12 11.12 -4.17 -5.40
CA VAL A 12 11.95 -3.18 -4.73
C VAL A 12 12.26 -2.10 -5.76
N LEU A 13 11.93 -0.85 -5.44
CA LEU A 13 12.18 0.31 -6.27
C LEU A 13 13.33 1.11 -5.68
N SER A 14 14.36 1.36 -6.49
CA SER A 14 15.37 2.37 -6.19
C SER A 14 14.88 3.77 -6.60
N ALA A 15 15.56 4.82 -6.12
CA ALA A 15 15.31 6.17 -6.59
C ALA A 15 15.48 6.29 -8.12
N THR A 16 16.48 5.62 -8.69
CA THR A 16 16.72 5.60 -10.14
C THR A 16 15.58 4.94 -10.93
N ASP A 17 15.01 3.86 -10.41
CA ASP A 17 13.84 3.21 -11.05
C ASP A 17 12.63 4.14 -11.08
N ILE A 18 12.43 4.90 -9.99
CA ILE A 18 11.34 5.86 -9.85
C ILE A 18 11.56 7.06 -10.78
N ASP A 19 12.77 7.61 -10.85
CA ASP A 19 13.07 8.78 -11.69
C ASP A 19 13.00 8.49 -13.19
N ARG A 20 13.34 7.26 -13.58
CA ARG A 20 13.24 6.79 -14.97
C ARG A 20 11.86 6.29 -15.34
N TRP A 21 10.91 6.26 -14.40
CA TRP A 21 9.56 5.79 -14.70
C TRP A 21 8.88 6.72 -15.74
N PRO A 22 8.25 6.19 -16.80
CA PRO A 22 7.81 4.81 -17.02
C PRO A 22 8.76 3.92 -17.83
N ASP A 23 10.01 4.27 -18.08
CA ASP A 23 10.89 3.47 -18.96
C ASP A 23 11.42 2.18 -18.31
N ALA A 24 11.17 1.99 -16.99
CA ALA A 24 11.53 0.79 -16.21
C ALA A 24 10.68 -0.45 -16.57
N SER A 25 10.86 -0.96 -17.79
CA SER A 25 10.04 -2.02 -18.40
C SER A 25 10.15 -3.37 -17.71
N ASP A 26 11.32 -3.71 -17.17
CA ASP A 26 11.55 -5.00 -16.49
C ASP A 26 10.68 -5.15 -15.23
N ILE A 27 10.45 -4.05 -14.50
CA ILE A 27 9.64 -4.03 -13.28
C ILE A 27 8.15 -4.26 -13.61
N ARG A 28 7.65 -3.64 -14.68
CA ARG A 28 6.27 -3.86 -15.14
C ARG A 28 6.03 -5.30 -15.56
N THR A 29 6.94 -5.86 -16.35
CA THR A 29 6.87 -7.25 -16.84
C THR A 29 6.90 -8.24 -15.69
N SER A 30 7.77 -8.02 -14.70
CA SER A 30 7.82 -8.85 -13.50
C SER A 30 6.51 -8.78 -12.69
N THR A 31 5.89 -7.60 -12.60
CA THR A 31 4.64 -7.42 -11.87
C THR A 31 3.49 -8.15 -12.56
N ALA A 32 3.35 -7.97 -13.87
CA ALA A 32 2.34 -8.67 -14.68
C ALA A 32 2.49 -10.19 -14.59
N ALA A 33 3.72 -10.70 -14.66
CA ALA A 33 4.01 -12.12 -14.50
C ALA A 33 3.66 -12.64 -13.09
N LYS A 34 3.81 -11.80 -12.06
CA LYS A 34 3.53 -12.13 -10.65
C LYS A 34 2.09 -11.85 -10.22
N CYS A 35 1.22 -11.39 -11.13
CA CYS A 35 -0.18 -11.08 -10.82
C CYS A 35 -1.02 -12.26 -10.34
N GLN A 36 -0.54 -13.51 -10.46
CA GLN A 36 -1.20 -14.68 -9.88
C GLN A 36 -0.99 -14.80 -8.36
N SER A 37 -0.04 -14.05 -7.79
CA SER A 37 0.23 -14.01 -6.35
C SER A 37 -0.95 -13.40 -5.59
N ARG A 38 -1.30 -13.96 -4.43
CA ARG A 38 -2.37 -13.39 -3.57
C ARG A 38 -1.95 -12.11 -2.84
N SER A 39 -0.68 -11.73 -2.93
CA SER A 39 -0.18 -10.47 -2.38
C SER A 39 0.85 -9.81 -3.28
N LEU A 40 0.88 -8.48 -3.21
CA LEU A 40 1.90 -7.60 -3.76
C LEU A 40 2.55 -6.84 -2.61
N THR A 41 3.87 -6.69 -2.63
CA THR A 41 4.62 -5.85 -1.70
C THR A 41 5.66 -5.05 -2.46
N VAL A 42 5.61 -3.73 -2.33
CA VAL A 42 6.48 -2.76 -2.99
C VAL A 42 7.27 -2.01 -1.92
N TYR A 43 8.59 -2.01 -2.05
CA TYR A 43 9.52 -1.25 -1.23
C TYR A 43 9.99 -0.05 -2.03
N PHE A 44 9.99 1.14 -1.44
CA PHE A 44 10.42 2.37 -2.13
C PHE A 44 10.98 3.41 -1.15
N PRO A 45 11.91 4.28 -1.61
CA PRO A 45 12.34 5.45 -0.83
C PRO A 45 11.19 6.47 -0.68
N PRO A 46 11.21 7.31 0.37
CA PRO A 46 10.16 8.30 0.67
C PRO A 46 10.17 9.49 -0.32
N MET A 47 9.79 9.24 -1.57
CA MET A 47 9.79 10.23 -2.65
C MET A 47 8.37 10.40 -3.19
N ASP A 48 7.93 11.65 -3.41
CA ASP A 48 6.60 11.93 -3.97
C ASP A 48 6.35 11.21 -5.29
N ARG A 49 7.38 11.12 -6.15
CA ARG A 49 7.34 10.38 -7.41
C ARG A 49 7.10 8.87 -7.25
N ALA A 50 7.33 8.29 -6.07
CA ALA A 50 7.07 6.87 -5.81
C ALA A 50 5.57 6.55 -5.76
N VAL A 51 4.72 7.51 -5.37
CA VAL A 51 3.26 7.32 -5.23
C VAL A 51 2.59 6.90 -6.54
N PRO A 52 2.75 7.63 -7.68
CA PRO A 52 2.16 7.21 -8.95
C PRO A 52 2.72 5.86 -9.44
N VAL A 53 3.99 5.55 -9.18
CA VAL A 53 4.59 4.25 -9.51
C VAL A 53 3.92 3.12 -8.72
N CYS A 54 3.80 3.27 -7.40
CA CYS A 54 3.14 2.29 -6.54
C CYS A 54 1.67 2.10 -6.90
N ARG A 55 0.96 3.19 -7.22
CA ARG A 55 -0.42 3.14 -7.70
C ARG A 55 -0.53 2.37 -9.01
N HIS A 56 0.38 2.59 -9.95
CA HIS A 56 0.38 1.85 -11.22
C HIS A 56 0.62 0.36 -11.03
N LEU A 57 1.65 -0.02 -10.27
CA LEU A 57 1.96 -1.43 -9.97
C LEU A 57 0.82 -2.13 -9.24
N SER A 58 0.18 -1.43 -8.30
CA SER A 58 -1.03 -1.89 -7.62
C SER A 58 -2.18 -2.13 -8.60
N GLY A 59 -2.35 -1.22 -9.57
CA GLY A 59 -3.37 -1.35 -10.61
C GLY A 59 -3.16 -2.57 -11.50
N LEU A 60 -1.92 -2.81 -11.95
CA LEU A 60 -1.57 -4.00 -12.73
C LEU A 60 -1.85 -5.28 -11.95
N TRP A 61 -1.47 -5.30 -10.66
CA TRP A 61 -1.75 -6.45 -9.81
C TRP A 61 -3.25 -6.69 -9.63
N LEU A 62 -4.04 -5.65 -9.33
CA LEU A 62 -5.50 -5.74 -9.20
C LEU A 62 -6.18 -6.26 -10.48
N GLN A 63 -5.73 -5.80 -11.65
CA GLN A 63 -6.22 -6.31 -12.94
C GLN A 63 -5.94 -7.80 -13.08
N GLY A 64 -4.73 -8.24 -12.78
CA GLY A 64 -4.36 -9.64 -12.90
C GLY A 64 -4.94 -10.55 -11.79
N GLN A 65 -5.52 -9.99 -10.73
CA GLN A 65 -6.38 -10.74 -9.79
C GLN A 65 -7.75 -11.11 -10.39
N GLY A 66 -8.14 -10.56 -11.55
CA GLY A 66 -9.44 -10.81 -12.15
C GLY A 66 -10.61 -10.20 -11.37
N LEU A 67 -10.36 -9.08 -10.68
CA LEU A 67 -11.42 -8.32 -9.99
C LEU A 67 -12.15 -7.44 -11.01
N ALA A 68 -13.41 -7.79 -11.33
CA ALA A 68 -14.23 -7.05 -12.28
C ALA A 68 -14.87 -5.78 -11.69
N ASN A 69 -14.99 -5.70 -10.36
CA ASN A 69 -15.61 -4.56 -9.69
C ASN A 69 -14.67 -3.34 -9.73
N ARG A 70 -15.05 -2.34 -10.54
CA ARG A 70 -14.26 -1.11 -10.74
C ARG A 70 -14.21 -0.23 -9.49
N ASP A 71 -15.26 -0.21 -8.68
CA ASP A 71 -15.33 0.60 -7.47
C ASP A 71 -14.36 0.05 -6.41
N VAL A 72 -14.32 -1.27 -6.24
CA VAL A 72 -13.36 -1.93 -5.36
C VAL A 72 -11.92 -1.62 -5.77
N CYS A 73 -11.62 -1.69 -7.07
CA CYS A 73 -10.30 -1.33 -7.60
C CYS A 73 -9.98 0.15 -7.36
N TYR A 74 -10.92 1.05 -7.65
CA TYR A 74 -10.76 2.49 -7.46
C TYR A 74 -10.50 2.84 -6.00
N THR A 75 -11.35 2.36 -5.09
CA THR A 75 -11.21 2.55 -3.64
C THR A 75 -9.88 2.00 -3.15
N THR A 76 -9.49 0.79 -3.56
CA THR A 76 -8.22 0.19 -3.14
C THR A 76 -7.02 1.04 -3.54
N LEU A 77 -7.01 1.53 -4.78
CA LEU A 77 -5.93 2.39 -5.27
C LEU A 77 -5.91 3.73 -4.56
N LEU A 78 -7.08 4.31 -4.27
CA LEU A 78 -7.19 5.55 -3.53
C LEU A 78 -6.65 5.41 -2.10
N VAL A 79 -7.09 4.39 -1.37
CA VAL A 79 -6.58 4.06 -0.03
C VAL A 79 -5.06 3.85 -0.06
N ALA A 80 -4.54 3.06 -1.00
CA ALA A 80 -3.11 2.82 -1.11
C ALA A 80 -2.31 4.11 -1.37
N THR A 81 -2.84 5.00 -2.23
CA THR A 81 -2.24 6.32 -2.51
C THR A 81 -2.20 7.18 -1.24
N GLU A 82 -3.31 7.35 -0.55
CA GLU A 82 -3.39 8.19 0.65
C GLU A 82 -2.48 7.67 1.77
N LEU A 83 -2.46 6.35 2.00
CA LEU A 83 -1.58 5.77 3.01
C LEU A 83 -0.09 5.96 2.66
N ALA A 84 0.28 5.80 1.38
CA ALA A 84 1.65 6.01 0.93
C ALA A 84 2.08 7.48 1.05
N THR A 85 1.21 8.41 0.64
CA THR A 85 1.43 9.84 0.80
C THR A 85 1.61 10.22 2.26
N ASN A 86 0.74 9.70 3.16
CA ASN A 86 0.88 9.95 4.60
C ASN A 86 2.21 9.43 5.14
N ALA A 87 2.67 8.25 4.72
CA ALA A 87 3.96 7.74 5.13
C ALA A 87 5.12 8.62 4.64
N ILE A 88 5.09 9.06 3.37
CA ILE A 88 6.14 9.93 2.80
C ILE A 88 6.20 11.28 3.52
N VAL A 89 5.04 11.91 3.75
CA VAL A 89 4.97 13.27 4.30
C VAL A 89 5.22 13.30 5.82
N HIS A 90 4.90 12.22 6.53
CA HIS A 90 4.80 12.25 8.00
C HIS A 90 5.71 11.28 8.75
N SER A 91 6.62 10.59 8.07
CA SER A 91 7.63 9.73 8.71
C SER A 91 9.05 10.19 8.37
N ASP A 92 10.03 9.82 9.20
CA ASP A 92 11.46 10.01 8.92
C ASP A 92 12.06 8.74 8.25
N SER A 93 11.24 8.03 7.46
CA SER A 93 11.62 6.72 6.93
C SER A 93 12.66 6.83 5.84
N THR A 94 13.64 5.94 5.81
CA THR A 94 14.51 5.69 4.66
C THR A 94 13.86 4.73 3.65
N VAL A 95 12.95 3.87 4.11
CA VAL A 95 12.17 2.94 3.28
C VAL A 95 10.72 2.90 3.73
N ILE A 96 9.82 2.93 2.76
CA ILE A 96 8.39 2.67 2.93
C ILE A 96 8.03 1.36 2.25
N VAL A 97 7.14 0.60 2.87
CA VAL A 97 6.65 -0.69 2.36
C VAL A 97 5.14 -0.62 2.17
N ALA A 98 4.67 -0.61 0.92
CA ALA A 98 3.26 -0.74 0.60
C ALA A 98 2.93 -2.19 0.23
N SER A 99 1.82 -2.71 0.74
CA SER A 99 1.37 -4.05 0.42
C SER A 99 -0.13 -4.13 0.16
N LEU A 100 -0.48 -5.00 -0.79
CA LEU A 100 -1.84 -5.42 -1.08
C LEU A 100 -1.94 -6.92 -0.87
N ARG A 101 -3.04 -7.37 -0.27
CA ARG A 101 -3.34 -8.79 -0.11
C ARG A 101 -4.79 -9.07 -0.41
N ARG A 102 -5.04 -10.03 -1.28
CA ARG A 102 -6.38 -10.56 -1.53
C ARG A 102 -6.72 -11.64 -0.52
N ASN A 103 -7.71 -11.36 0.30
CA ASN A 103 -8.39 -12.35 1.14
C ASN A 103 -9.68 -12.80 0.46
N ARG A 104 -10.41 -13.73 1.09
CA ARG A 104 -11.63 -14.33 0.52
C ARG A 104 -12.74 -13.29 0.30
N THR A 105 -12.88 -12.33 1.21
CA THR A 105 -14.02 -11.39 1.25
C THR A 105 -13.61 -9.92 1.15
N HIS A 106 -12.32 -9.62 1.20
CA HIS A 106 -11.81 -8.25 1.21
C HIS A 106 -10.37 -8.19 0.66
N LEU A 107 -9.96 -7.00 0.25
CA LEU A 107 -8.58 -6.60 0.03
C LEU A 107 -8.04 -5.95 1.31
N ARG A 108 -6.83 -6.31 1.70
CA ARG A 108 -6.08 -5.66 2.78
C ARG A 108 -5.02 -4.77 2.15
N ILE A 109 -5.02 -3.50 2.53
CA ILE A 109 -4.03 -2.51 2.13
C ILE A 109 -3.24 -2.13 3.37
N GLN A 110 -1.91 -2.14 3.27
CA GLN A 110 -1.04 -1.74 4.39
C GLN A 110 0.12 -0.90 3.87
N VAL A 111 0.47 0.12 4.62
CA VAL A 111 1.72 0.87 4.45
C VAL A 111 2.48 0.84 5.76
N ARG A 112 3.71 0.35 5.71
CA ARG A 112 4.64 0.36 6.82
C ARG A 112 5.72 1.40 6.58
N ASP A 113 5.97 2.21 7.60
CA ASP A 113 6.99 3.23 7.68
C ASP A 113 7.81 3.03 8.98
N GLN A 114 8.97 3.67 9.10
CA GLN A 114 9.86 3.54 10.25
C GLN A 114 9.50 4.50 11.40
N GLY A 115 8.34 5.16 11.32
CA GLY A 115 7.92 6.17 12.29
C GLY A 115 8.70 7.48 12.16
N ARG A 116 8.53 8.36 13.15
CA ARG A 116 9.28 9.61 13.28
C ARG A 116 10.23 9.44 14.47
N THR A 117 11.49 9.87 14.32
CA THR A 117 12.46 9.77 15.41
C THR A 117 12.01 10.70 16.54
N ALA A 118 12.03 10.22 17.78
CA ALA A 118 11.40 10.85 18.93
C ALA A 118 11.93 12.26 19.25
N THR A 119 11.36 13.30 18.65
CA THR A 119 11.44 14.67 19.19
C THR A 119 10.09 15.37 19.33
N GLU A 120 8.99 14.85 18.79
CA GLU A 120 7.67 15.45 19.01
C GLU A 120 6.59 14.38 19.19
N LYS A 121 6.18 14.18 20.46
CA LYS A 121 5.01 13.41 20.87
C LYS A 121 3.69 14.14 20.54
N HIS A 122 3.51 14.56 19.30
CA HIS A 122 2.26 15.15 18.84
C HIS A 122 1.86 14.61 17.47
N TRP A 123 1.67 13.29 17.42
CA TRP A 123 0.51 12.84 16.68
C TRP A 123 -0.62 12.87 17.68
N HIS A 124 -1.39 13.96 17.63
CA HIS A 124 -2.73 13.98 18.20
C HIS A 124 -3.34 12.61 17.92
N LYS A 125 -3.99 12.05 18.95
CA LYS A 125 -5.03 11.04 18.84
C LYS A 125 -5.49 10.93 17.39
N VAL A 126 -5.61 9.71 16.88
CA VAL A 126 -6.27 9.37 15.61
C VAL A 126 -7.74 9.88 15.55
N SER A 127 -8.16 10.82 16.40
CA SER A 127 -9.23 11.79 16.22
C SER A 127 -8.74 13.00 15.40
N GLY A 128 -8.66 12.86 14.08
CA GLY A 128 -8.21 13.95 13.23
C GLY A 128 -7.73 13.50 11.86
N PHE A 129 -8.48 12.56 11.28
CA PHE A 129 -8.35 12.09 9.91
C PHE A 129 -8.24 13.30 8.96
N GLY A 130 -7.05 13.56 8.42
CA GLY A 130 -6.80 14.65 7.46
C GLY A 130 -7.75 14.55 6.26
N ARG A 131 -7.96 15.67 5.55
CA ARG A 131 -9.02 15.87 4.54
C ARG A 131 -9.15 14.76 3.46
N GLY A 132 -8.13 13.92 3.24
CA GLY A 132 -8.20 12.73 2.36
C GLY A 132 -8.89 11.48 2.94
N LEU A 133 -8.97 11.33 4.28
CA LEU A 133 -9.54 10.15 4.94
C LEU A 133 -11.07 10.13 5.06
N GLY A 134 -11.75 11.26 4.82
CA GLY A 134 -13.21 11.27 4.68
C GLY A 134 -13.71 10.35 3.56
N ILE A 135 -12.88 10.15 2.53
CA ILE A 135 -13.16 9.19 1.46
C ILE A 135 -12.88 7.74 1.91
N ILE A 136 -11.86 7.52 2.74
CA ILE A 136 -11.47 6.19 3.20
C ILE A 136 -12.49 5.61 4.19
N ALA A 137 -13.01 6.42 5.12
CA ALA A 137 -13.98 5.97 6.11
C ALA A 137 -15.32 5.53 5.49
N GLY A 138 -15.73 6.11 4.35
CA GLY A 138 -16.95 5.71 3.63
C GLY A 138 -16.81 4.45 2.78
N CYS A 139 -15.57 4.04 2.45
CA CYS A 139 -15.32 2.94 1.50
C CYS A 139 -14.55 1.75 2.11
N THR A 140 -14.17 1.81 3.39
CA THR A 140 -13.40 0.74 4.06
C THR A 140 -14.19 0.11 5.19
N ARG A 141 -14.12 -1.22 5.32
CA ARG A 141 -14.83 -1.95 6.39
C ARG A 141 -14.14 -1.81 7.74
N GLU A 142 -12.81 -1.81 7.73
CA GLU A 142 -11.97 -1.70 8.91
C GLU A 142 -10.72 -0.90 8.57
N PHE A 143 -10.23 -0.11 9.52
CA PHE A 143 -8.95 0.57 9.42
C PHE A 143 -8.26 0.56 10.78
N GLY A 144 -6.94 0.74 10.79
CA GLY A 144 -6.20 0.82 12.03
C GLY A 144 -4.73 1.11 11.84
N THR A 145 -4.06 1.25 12.97
CA THR A 145 -2.63 1.51 13.06
C THR A 145 -2.03 0.55 14.07
N HIS A 146 -0.88 -0.02 13.74
CA HIS A 146 -0.04 -0.78 14.64
C HIS A 146 1.34 -0.11 14.70
N VAL A 147 1.93 -0.04 15.89
CA VAL A 147 3.28 0.47 16.11
C VAL A 147 4.05 -0.62 16.83
N ASP A 148 5.18 -1.00 16.26
CA ASP A 148 6.08 -2.00 16.78
C ASP A 148 6.98 -1.39 17.87
N ASP A 149 7.63 -2.22 18.67
CA ASP A 149 8.52 -1.76 19.77
C ASP A 149 9.70 -0.91 19.28
N ASP A 150 10.12 -1.09 18.03
CA ASP A 150 11.18 -0.32 17.36
C ASP A 150 10.71 1.04 16.83
N GLY A 151 9.43 1.38 17.00
CA GLY A 151 8.81 2.62 16.51
C GLY A 151 8.34 2.54 15.06
N ALA A 152 8.57 1.43 14.35
CA ALA A 152 8.02 1.22 13.02
C ALA A 152 6.50 1.16 13.09
N ARG A 153 5.83 1.82 12.14
CA ARG A 153 4.39 1.97 12.13
C ARG A 153 3.81 1.31 10.89
N THR A 154 2.73 0.58 11.08
CA THR A 154 1.91 0.03 9.99
C THR A 154 0.50 0.60 10.06
N ILE A 155 0.13 1.40 9.07
CA ILE A 155 -1.26 1.85 8.87
C ILE A 155 -1.92 0.92 7.85
N TRP A 156 -3.18 0.55 8.09
CA TRP A 156 -3.88 -0.40 7.25
C TRP A 156 -5.37 -0.09 7.12
N ALA A 157 -5.95 -0.60 6.04
CA ALA A 157 -7.39 -0.60 5.82
C ALA A 157 -7.85 -1.83 5.02
N THR A 158 -9.15 -2.11 5.05
CA THR A 158 -9.77 -3.20 4.28
C THR A 158 -10.87 -2.68 3.35
N VAL A 159 -10.92 -3.22 2.13
CA VAL A 159 -11.96 -2.92 1.14
C VAL A 159 -12.71 -4.21 0.82
N ALA A 160 -14.02 -4.21 0.97
CA ALA A 160 -14.86 -5.38 0.69
C ALA A 160 -14.80 -5.80 -0.79
N LEU A 161 -14.80 -7.10 -1.09
CA LEU A 161 -14.87 -7.59 -2.47
C LEU A 161 -16.30 -7.71 -3.00
N ALA A 162 -17.28 -7.77 -2.11
CA ALA A 162 -18.71 -7.72 -2.39
C ALA A 162 -19.33 -6.65 -1.48
N ALA A 163 -20.25 -5.86 -2.01
CA ALA A 163 -21.18 -5.12 -1.16
C ALA A 163 -22.05 -6.17 -0.47
N ASP A 164 -22.17 -6.10 0.86
CA ASP A 164 -23.25 -6.80 1.55
C ASP A 164 -24.58 -6.09 1.25
#